data_AF-A0AA41CP44-F1
#
_entry.id   AF-A0AA41CP44-F1
#
_cell.length_a   1.000
_cell.length_b   1.000
_cell.length_c   1.000
_cell.angle_alpha   90.00
_cell.angle_beta   90.00
_cell.angle_gamma   90.00
#
_symmetry.space_group_name_H-M   'P 1'
#
loop_
_entity.id
_entity.type
_entity.pdbx_description
1 polymer ?
#
loop_
_entity_poly.entity_id
_entity_poly.type
_entity_poly.pdbx_seq_one_letter_code
_entity_poly.pdbx_strand_id
1 'polypeptide(L)' 'MTTNHYPSEFFTNKDVEDNWIYEWPVIAGVASREEVDHATLKELQYLNALADKKQAYVSGPFGLGGEE' A
#
# COMPACT_ATOMS: atom_id res chain seq x y z
N MET A 1 16.83 -6.93 38.27
CA MET A 1 16.75 -5.88 37.24
C MET A 1 17.62 -6.29 36.07
N THR A 2 17.00 -6.51 34.90
CA THR A 2 17.52 -6.42 33.52
C THR A 2 16.61 -7.27 32.63
N THR A 3 15.41 -6.75 32.38
CA THR A 3 14.52 -7.31 31.37
C THR A 3 15.13 -6.98 30.01
N ASN A 4 15.49 -8.03 29.26
CA ASN A 4 16.02 -7.96 27.90
C ASN A 4 15.20 -7.00 27.04
N HIS A 5 15.85 -5.95 26.55
CA HIS A 5 15.35 -5.05 25.52
C HIS A 5 15.25 -5.88 24.22
N TYR A 6 14.07 -6.41 23.92
CA TYR A 6 13.75 -6.72 22.53
C TYR A 6 13.59 -5.38 21.82
N PRO A 7 14.36 -5.06 20.76
CA PRO A 7 13.94 -4.04 19.83
C PRO A 7 12.70 -4.64 19.17
N SER A 8 11.52 -4.22 19.62
CA SER A 8 10.27 -4.56 18.97
C SER A 8 10.26 -3.86 17.62
N GLU A 9 10.94 -4.45 16.62
CA GLU A 9 10.88 -4.13 15.19
C GLU A 9 9.50 -4.44 14.59
N PHE A 10 8.44 -4.29 15.39
CA PHE A 10 7.08 -4.31 14.90
C PHE A 10 6.81 -2.92 14.37
N PHE A 11 6.83 -2.76 13.05
CA PHE A 11 6.22 -1.61 12.39
C PHE A 11 4.86 -1.37 13.05
N THR A 12 4.67 -0.20 13.64
CA THR A 12 3.38 0.11 14.24
C THR A 12 2.35 0.23 13.12
N ASN A 13 1.07 -0.03 13.41
CA ASN A 13 0.01 0.23 12.41
C ASN A 13 0.08 1.65 11.85
N LYS A 14 0.59 2.59 12.66
CA LYS A 14 0.84 3.96 12.24
C LYS A 14 1.94 4.10 11.18
N ASP A 15 3.02 3.33 11.28
CA ASP A 15 4.08 3.31 10.24
C ASP A 15 3.55 2.73 8.92
N VAL A 16 2.62 1.77 9.01
CA VAL A 16 1.95 1.20 7.83
C VAL A 16 1.01 2.22 7.20
N GLU A 17 0.21 2.93 8.01
CA GLU A 17 -0.69 4.00 7.54
C GLU A 17 0.08 5.16 6.91
N ASP A 18 1.17 5.60 7.56
CA ASP A 18 1.98 6.73 7.08
C ASP A 18 2.70 6.38 5.75
N ASN A 19 3.03 5.10 5.53
CA ASN A 19 3.64 4.61 4.28
C ASN A 19 2.62 4.09 3.25
N TRP A 20 1.34 4.00 3.61
CA TRP A 20 0.30 3.42 2.76
C TRP A 20 0.19 4.15 1.42
N ILE A 21 0.38 5.47 1.40
CA ILE A 21 0.32 6.29 0.18
C ILE A 21 1.41 5.92 -0.85
N TYR A 22 2.52 5.33 -0.42
CA TYR A 22 3.60 4.87 -1.28
C TYR A 22 3.46 3.37 -1.61
N GLU A 23 3.00 2.58 -0.65
CA GLU A 23 2.86 1.13 -0.80
C GLU A 23 1.63 0.75 -1.65
N TRP A 24 0.50 1.45 -1.48
CA TRP A 24 -0.77 1.14 -2.12
C TRP A 24 -0.74 1.08 -3.67
N PRO A 25 -0.18 2.06 -4.38
CA PRO A 25 -0.09 1.99 -5.84
C PRO A 25 0.80 0.85 -6.34
N VAL A 26 1.79 0.41 -5.54
CA VAL A 26 2.64 -0.75 -5.84
C VAL A 26 1.87 -2.05 -5.61
N ILE A 27 1.19 -2.18 -4.46
CA ILE A 27 0.38 -3.35 -4.10
C ILE A 27 -0.76 -3.58 -5.09
N ALA A 28 -1.45 -2.52 -5.50
CA ALA A 28 -2.49 -2.59 -6.52
C ALA A 28 -1.94 -2.88 -7.93
N GLY A 29 -0.61 -2.90 -8.10
CA GLY A 29 0.06 -3.11 -9.38
C GLY A 29 -0.29 -2.01 -10.40
N VAL A 30 -0.39 -0.76 -9.93
CA VAL A 30 -0.63 0.43 -10.76
C VAL A 30 0.68 1.16 -11.06
N ALA A 31 1.65 1.08 -10.15
CA ALA A 31 2.99 1.62 -10.33
C ALA A 31 4.05 0.66 -9.77
N SER A 32 5.28 0.80 -10.24
CA SER A 32 6.46 0.17 -9.65
C SER A 32 7.00 0.99 -8.46
N ARG A 33 7.83 0.35 -7.62
CA ARG A 33 8.49 1.02 -6.48
C ARG A 33 9.34 2.21 -6.95
N GLU A 34 10.03 2.07 -8.08
CA GLU A 34 10.84 3.12 -8.69
C GLU A 34 9.99 4.31 -9.15
N GLU A 35 8.82 4.05 -9.74
CA GLU A 35 7.89 5.11 -10.15
C GLU A 35 7.31 5.86 -8.95
N VAL A 36 7.03 5.16 -7.85
CA VAL A 36 6.54 5.77 -6.60
C VAL A 36 7.63 6.61 -5.93
N ASP A 37 8.87 6.13 -5.91
CA ASP A 37 10.01 6.84 -5.30
C ASP A 37 10.38 8.12 -6.06
N HIS A 38 10.18 8.14 -7.37
CA HIS A 38 10.40 9.31 -8.22
C HIS A 38 9.16 10.20 -8.41
N ALA A 39 7.97 9.73 -8.00
CA ALA A 39 6.72 10.45 -8.19
C ALA A 39 6.62 11.65 -7.25
N THR A 40 6.10 12.74 -7.79
CA THR A 40 5.68 13.88 -6.98
C THR A 40 4.44 13.52 -6.15
N LEU A 41 4.21 14.27 -5.07
CA LEU A 41 3.06 14.07 -4.17
C LEU A 41 1.70 14.09 -4.92
N LYS A 42 1.60 14.88 -6.00
CA LYS A 42 0.41 14.93 -6.86
C LYS A 42 0.25 13.67 -7.72
N GLU A 43 1.35 13.13 -8.24
CA GLU A 43 1.35 11.88 -9.00
C GLU A 43 1.04 10.69 -8.09
N LEU A 44 1.58 10.66 -6.88
CA LEU A 44 1.21 9.65 -5.88
C LEU A 44 -0.28 9.66 -5.58
N GLN A 45 -0.90 10.82 -5.34
CA GLN A 45 -2.35 10.91 -5.15
C GLN A 45 -3.13 10.36 -6.35
N TYR A 46 -2.65 10.63 -7.57
CA TYR A 46 -3.26 10.10 -8.78
C TYR A 46 -3.12 8.58 -8.89
N LEU A 47 -1.94 8.03 -8.60
CA LEU A 47 -1.67 6.59 -8.59
C LEU A 47 -2.49 5.87 -7.52
N ASN A 48 -2.65 6.47 -6.33
CA ASN A 48 -3.52 5.95 -5.28
C ASN A 48 -4.99 5.92 -5.73
N ALA A 49 -5.49 6.99 -6.35
CA ALA A 49 -6.86 7.02 -6.86
C ALA A 49 -7.10 6.01 -7.99
N LEU A 50 -6.07 5.73 -8.82
CA LEU A 50 -6.11 4.66 -9.81
C LEU A 50 -6.09 3.27 -9.15
N ALA A 51 -5.30 3.08 -8.11
CA ALA A 51 -5.25 1.86 -7.31
C ALA A 51 -6.61 1.57 -6.67
N ASP A 52 -7.25 2.56 -6.05
CA ASP A 52 -8.59 2.44 -5.47
C ASP A 52 -9.63 2.06 -6.53
N LYS A 53 -9.59 2.70 -7.70
CA LYS A 53 -10.49 2.36 -8.80
C LYS A 53 -10.25 0.93 -9.29
N LYS A 54 -8.99 0.54 -9.49
CA LYS A 54 -8.63 -0.81 -9.95
C LYS A 54 -9.09 -1.85 -8.93
N GLN A 55 -8.87 -1.62 -7.64
CA GLN A 55 -9.38 -2.49 -6.59
C GLN A 55 -10.92 -2.53 -6.61
N ALA A 56 -11.62 -1.41 -6.77
CA ALA A 56 -13.08 -1.40 -6.88
C ALA A 56 -13.60 -2.17 -8.12
N TYR A 57 -12.87 -2.12 -9.23
CA TYR A 57 -13.18 -2.93 -10.42
C TYR A 57 -12.90 -4.42 -10.20
N VAL A 58 -11.83 -4.77 -9.49
CA VAL A 58 -11.46 -6.16 -9.13
C VAL A 58 -12.33 -6.72 -8.00
N SER A 59 -12.85 -5.89 -7.11
CA SER A 59 -13.78 -6.27 -6.05
C SER A 59 -15.25 -6.18 -6.49
N GLY A 60 -15.51 -5.74 -7.72
CA GLY A 60 -16.83 -5.81 -8.34
C GLY A 60 -17.21 -7.25 -8.72
N PRO A 61 -18.49 -7.54 -9.02
CA PRO A 61 -19.03 -8.89 -9.21
C PRO A 61 -18.44 -9.70 -10.39
N PHE A 62 -17.47 -9.14 -11.11
CA PHE A 62 -16.77 -9.76 -12.25
C PHE A 62 -15.25 -9.76 -12.09
N GLY A 63 -14.72 -9.15 -11.04
CA GLY A 63 -13.31 -9.31 -10.73
C GLY A 63 -13.08 -10.69 -10.17
N LEU A 64 -11.93 -11.25 -10.49
CA LEU A 64 -11.47 -12.59 -10.14
C LEU A 64 -11.29 -12.72 -8.61
N GLY A 65 -12.38 -12.62 -7.86
CA GLY A 65 -12.55 -13.25 -6.56
C GLY A 65 -12.71 -14.74 -6.80
N GLY A 66 -11.59 -15.38 -7.16
CA GLY A 66 -11.46 -16.80 -6.94
C GLY A 66 -11.49 -17.06 -5.44
N GLU A 67 -12.30 -18.05 -5.07
CA GLU A 67 -12.16 -18.93 -3.90
C GLU A 67 -12.61 -18.29 -2.57
N GLU A 68 -13.64 -18.77 -1.83
CA GLU A 68 -14.53 -19.94 -1.89
C GLU A 68 -15.87 -19.62 -1.19
#